data_AF-A0A3A5VU47-F1
#
_entry.id   AF-A0A3A5VU47-F1
#
_cell.length_a   1.000
_cell.length_b   1.000
_cell.length_c   1.000
_cell.angle_alpha   90.00
_cell.angle_beta   90.00
_cell.angle_gamma   90.00
#
_symmetry.space_group_name_H-M   'P 1'
#
loop_
_entity.id
_entity.type
_entity.pdbx_description
1 polymer ?
#
loop_
_entity_poly.entity_id
_entity_poly.type
_entity_poly.pdbx_seq_one_letter_code
_entity_poly.pdbx_strand_id
1 'polypeptide(L)'
;MVSPGEGVEPSPSPGPDIVDGLPFGGLVDDLFNEQPSVEESPPPSVASPSARQYKPKGLFLGARRDTGEPIDIAPQVLARHGAMLGSTGSGKTVMAKALIEEAALAGIPSLIIDPQGDLARLALGIDMVELEEKDGIVARAKQLLDRCEVRIWTPLRSKGLPLCIDPFRA
;
A
#
# COMPACT_ATOMS: atom_id res chain seq x y z
N MET A 1 -40.09 -10.35 -69.20
CA MET A 1 -40.12 -9.47 -70.38
C MET A 1 -39.11 -8.36 -70.16
N VAL A 2 -38.03 -8.40 -70.96
CA VAL A 2 -37.16 -7.29 -71.41
C VAL A 2 -36.26 -6.56 -70.39
N SER A 3 -34.95 -6.89 -70.47
CA SER A 3 -33.77 -6.08 -70.11
C SER A 3 -33.58 -4.88 -71.07
N PRO A 4 -32.63 -3.93 -70.86
CA PRO A 4 -31.18 -4.12 -71.13
C PRO A 4 -30.28 -3.49 -70.02
N GLY A 5 -29.04 -3.91 -69.74
CA GLY A 5 -27.85 -4.02 -70.61
C GLY A 5 -27.16 -2.64 -70.70
N GLU A 6 -25.86 -2.37 -70.51
CA GLU A 6 -24.60 -3.11 -70.29
C GLU A 6 -23.61 -2.12 -69.63
N GLY A 7 -22.49 -2.58 -69.05
CA GLY A 7 -21.39 -1.67 -68.69
C GLY A 7 -20.29 -2.21 -67.77
N VAL A 8 -19.45 -3.11 -68.31
CA VAL A 8 -17.98 -3.25 -68.12
C VAL A 8 -17.36 -2.95 -66.73
N GLU A 9 -16.81 -3.99 -66.09
CA GLU A 9 -15.74 -3.85 -65.06
C GLU A 9 -14.40 -3.43 -65.69
N PRO A 10 -13.63 -2.60 -64.97
CA PRO A 10 -12.19 -2.80 -64.90
C PRO A 10 -11.69 -2.98 -63.45
N SER A 11 -10.68 -3.83 -63.31
CA SER A 11 -9.99 -4.22 -62.08
C SER A 11 -9.32 -3.04 -61.34
N PRO A 12 -9.14 -3.12 -60.00
CA PRO A 12 -8.43 -2.09 -59.25
C PRO A 12 -6.91 -2.29 -59.27
N SER A 13 -6.18 -1.20 -59.56
CA SER A 13 -4.77 -1.01 -59.22
C SER A 13 -4.67 -0.11 -57.96
N PRO A 14 -3.61 -0.24 -57.13
CA PRO A 14 -3.62 0.27 -55.76
C PRO A 14 -3.33 1.77 -55.71
N GLY A 15 -4.15 2.51 -54.95
CA GLY A 15 -3.97 3.93 -54.60
C GLY A 15 -3.85 4.11 -53.08
N PRO A 16 -3.26 5.22 -52.61
CA PRO A 16 -2.53 5.30 -51.33
C PRO A 16 -3.44 5.44 -50.11
N ASP A 17 -2.95 4.92 -48.98
CA ASP A 17 -3.59 4.91 -47.67
C ASP A 17 -3.92 6.33 -47.16
N ILE A 18 -5.18 6.53 -46.78
CA ILE A 18 -5.64 7.70 -46.03
C ILE A 18 -5.31 7.45 -44.56
N VAL A 19 -4.48 8.32 -43.98
CA VAL A 19 -4.29 8.43 -42.52
C VAL A 19 -5.06 9.65 -42.00
N ASP A 20 -6.15 9.39 -41.29
CA ASP A 20 -6.80 10.34 -40.39
C ASP A 20 -5.89 10.58 -39.18
N GLY A 21 -5.54 11.84 -38.90
CA GLY A 21 -4.76 12.12 -37.70
C GLY A 21 -4.30 13.56 -37.54
N LEU A 22 -5.18 14.44 -37.09
CA LEU A 22 -4.77 15.63 -36.34
C LEU A 22 -5.71 15.82 -35.15
N PRO A 23 -5.31 15.40 -33.92
CA PRO A 23 -5.81 16.04 -32.73
C PRO A 23 -4.93 17.25 -32.41
N PHE A 24 -5.57 18.23 -31.79
CA PHE A 24 -5.14 19.55 -31.35
C PHE A 24 -3.92 19.59 -30.37
N GLY A 25 -3.08 18.54 -30.32
CA GLY A 25 -2.06 18.32 -29.30
C GLY A 25 -0.64 18.79 -29.62
N GLY A 26 -0.32 19.10 -30.88
CA GLY A 26 1.07 19.37 -31.28
C GLY A 26 1.63 20.76 -30.91
N LEU A 27 0.82 21.68 -30.37
CA LEU A 27 1.26 23.06 -30.13
C LEU A 27 1.71 23.35 -28.69
N VAL A 28 1.64 22.36 -27.80
CA VAL A 28 2.04 22.52 -26.39
C VAL A 28 3.37 21.83 -26.05
N ASP A 29 3.82 20.89 -26.89
CA ASP A 29 5.04 20.10 -26.62
C ASP A 29 6.34 20.86 -26.97
N ASP A 30 6.29 21.81 -27.91
CA ASP A 30 7.47 22.58 -28.32
C ASP A 30 7.88 23.68 -27.32
N LEU A 31 7.00 24.08 -26.38
CA LEU A 31 7.27 25.16 -25.42
C LEU A 31 8.02 24.73 -24.16
N PHE A 32 8.16 23.42 -23.90
CA PHE A 32 8.75 22.91 -22.66
C PHE A 32 10.04 22.09 -22.85
N ASN A 33 10.53 21.93 -24.08
CA ASN A 33 11.64 21.00 -24.37
C ASN A 33 13.01 21.64 -24.64
N GLU A 34 13.30 22.81 -24.07
CA GLU A 34 14.67 23.32 -23.99
C GLU A 34 15.16 23.31 -22.54
N GLN A 35 15.70 22.17 -22.10
CA GLN A 35 16.70 22.15 -21.03
C GLN A 35 17.96 21.41 -21.52
N PRO A 36 19.16 22.00 -21.38
CA PRO A 36 20.39 21.33 -21.73
C PRO A 36 20.61 20.14 -20.80
N SER A 37 21.02 19.02 -21.41
CA SER A 37 21.37 17.77 -20.74
C SER A 37 22.50 17.99 -19.71
N VAL A 38 22.11 18.14 -18.44
CA VAL A 38 23.00 17.95 -17.29
C VAL A 38 23.07 16.45 -17.01
N GLU A 39 24.28 15.90 -17.03
CA GLU A 39 24.57 14.55 -16.52
C GLU A 39 24.03 14.42 -15.09
N GLU A 40 22.91 13.70 -14.97
CA GLU A 40 22.30 13.36 -13.69
C GLU A 40 23.17 12.29 -13.03
N SER A 41 24.09 12.75 -12.19
CA SER A 41 24.77 11.90 -11.22
C SER A 41 23.70 11.24 -10.34
N PRO A 42 23.83 9.95 -10.00
CA PRO A 42 22.79 9.24 -9.27
C PRO A 42 22.48 10.01 -7.97
N PRO A 43 21.21 10.07 -7.54
CA PRO A 43 20.84 10.71 -6.29
C PRO A 43 21.72 10.12 -5.18
N PRO A 44 22.20 10.94 -4.22
CA PRO A 44 22.98 10.41 -3.12
C PRO A 44 22.16 9.29 -2.50
N SER A 45 22.71 8.07 -2.57
CA SER A 45 22.21 6.91 -1.85
C SER A 45 22.12 7.36 -0.41
N VAL A 46 20.90 7.64 0.05
CA VAL A 46 20.57 7.79 1.46
C VAL A 46 20.86 6.42 2.04
N ALA A 47 22.11 6.25 2.45
CA ALA A 47 22.59 5.07 3.11
C ALA A 47 21.61 4.80 4.25
N SER A 48 20.87 3.69 4.12
CA SER A 48 20.08 3.12 5.19
C SER A 48 20.97 3.15 6.43
N PRO A 49 20.56 3.80 7.53
CA PRO A 49 21.42 3.89 8.69
C PRO A 49 21.76 2.46 9.10
N SER A 50 23.04 2.12 8.96
CA SER A 50 23.67 0.90 9.46
C SER A 50 23.02 0.49 10.77
N ALA A 51 22.58 -0.76 10.83
CA ALA A 51 21.79 -1.40 11.88
C ALA A 51 22.32 -1.19 13.31
N ARG A 52 22.26 0.05 13.80
CA ARG A 52 22.25 0.35 15.23
C ARG A 52 20.91 -0.14 15.71
N GLN A 53 20.92 -1.34 16.29
CA GLN A 53 19.79 -2.01 16.91
C GLN A 53 18.97 -0.99 17.72
N TYR A 54 17.89 -0.51 17.11
CA TYR A 54 17.06 0.51 17.74
C TYR A 54 16.34 -0.11 18.93
N LYS A 55 16.56 0.43 20.13
CA LYS A 55 15.80 0.05 21.33
C LYS A 55 14.70 1.10 21.52
N PRO A 56 13.45 0.81 21.11
CA PRO A 56 12.36 1.75 21.31
C PRO A 56 12.18 2.02 22.81
N LYS A 57 12.01 3.30 23.15
CA LYS A 57 11.66 3.79 24.50
C LYS A 57 10.14 3.79 24.72
N GLY A 58 9.36 3.50 23.67
CA GLY A 58 7.91 3.43 23.66
C GLY A 58 7.41 2.57 22.48
N LEU A 59 6.33 3.00 21.85
CA LEU A 59 5.81 2.41 20.62
C LEU A 59 6.50 3.08 19.43
N PHE A 60 7.23 2.32 18.62
CA PHE A 60 7.97 2.86 17.48
C PHE A 60 7.03 3.17 16.30
N LEU A 61 6.97 4.43 15.86
CA LEU A 61 6.10 4.86 14.77
C LEU A 61 6.82 4.94 13.41
N GLY A 62 8.15 4.94 13.41
CA GLY A 62 8.96 5.12 12.21
C GLY A 62 10.06 6.15 12.43
N ALA A 63 10.62 6.67 11.34
CA ALA A 63 11.67 7.67 11.37
C ALA A 63 11.21 8.99 10.75
N ARG A 64 11.76 10.09 11.26
CA ARG A 64 11.68 11.41 10.64
C ARG A 64 12.27 11.37 9.24
N ARG A 65 11.57 11.97 8.27
CA ARG A 65 12.03 11.99 6.88
C ARG A 65 13.24 12.90 6.64
N ASP A 66 13.37 13.95 7.44
CA ASP A 66 14.42 14.96 7.31
C ASP A 66 15.72 14.56 8.01
N THR A 67 15.62 13.99 9.22
CA THR A 67 16.79 13.65 10.04
C THR A 67 17.10 12.15 10.10
N GLY A 68 16.16 11.30 9.69
CA GLY A 68 16.25 9.85 9.90
C GLY A 68 16.11 9.44 11.37
N GLU A 69 15.84 10.38 12.27
CA GLU A 69 15.71 10.07 13.70
C GLU A 69 14.44 9.26 13.97
N PRO A 70 14.54 8.23 14.81
CA PRO A 70 13.39 7.41 15.15
C PRO A 70 12.38 8.19 16.01
N ILE A 71 11.10 7.92 15.80
CA ILE A 71 9.98 8.51 16.50
C ILE A 71 9.30 7.40 17.30
N ASP A 72 9.32 7.55 18.62
CA ASP A 72 8.50 6.75 19.53
C ASP A 72 7.38 7.60 20.14
N ILE A 73 6.26 6.95 20.46
CA ILE A 73 5.26 7.51 21.37
C ILE A 73 5.19 6.72 22.68
N ALA A 74 4.92 7.42 23.78
CA ALA A 74 4.65 6.76 25.04
C ALA A 74 3.33 5.97 24.95
N PRO A 75 3.26 4.71 25.44
CA PRO A 75 2.03 3.90 25.34
C PRO A 75 0.79 4.57 25.94
N GLN A 76 0.97 5.43 26.95
CA GLN A 76 -0.10 6.21 27.59
C GLN A 76 -0.78 7.20 26.64
N VAL A 77 -0.18 7.51 25.49
CA VAL A 77 -0.81 8.31 24.43
C VAL A 77 -2.03 7.60 23.86
N LEU A 78 -2.04 6.26 23.80
CA LEU A 78 -3.19 5.49 23.29
C LEU A 78 -4.46 5.70 24.13
N ALA A 79 -4.34 6.07 25.40
CA ALA A 79 -5.47 6.38 26.27
C ALA A 79 -6.17 7.72 25.97
N ARG A 80 -5.58 8.57 25.10
CA ARG A 80 -6.13 9.89 24.76
C ARG A 80 -6.89 9.93 23.44
N HIS A 81 -7.14 8.77 22.83
CA HIS A 81 -7.65 8.62 21.46
C HIS A 81 -6.71 9.21 20.41
N GLY A 82 -6.82 8.71 19.19
CA GLY A 82 -6.06 9.21 18.05
C GLY A 82 -6.84 8.96 16.77
N ALA A 83 -6.57 9.77 15.75
CA ALA A 83 -7.15 9.62 14.43
C ALA A 83 -6.04 9.61 13.39
N MET A 84 -6.11 8.66 12.44
CA MET A 84 -5.24 8.62 11.27
C MET A 84 -6.04 9.11 10.07
N LEU A 85 -5.66 10.26 9.52
CA LEU A 85 -6.37 10.91 8.42
C LEU A 85 -5.44 11.00 7.20
N GLY A 86 -6.02 10.85 6.01
CA GLY A 86 -5.27 10.87 4.76
C GLY A 86 -6.04 10.24 3.60
N SER A 87 -5.60 10.50 2.37
CA SER A 87 -6.18 9.93 1.15
C SER A 87 -5.89 8.43 1.00
N THR A 88 -6.54 7.76 0.05
CA THR A 88 -6.18 6.38 -0.33
C THR A 88 -4.70 6.32 -0.73
N GLY A 89 -4.01 5.27 -0.30
CA GLY A 89 -2.57 5.11 -0.55
C GLY A 89 -1.65 5.91 0.39
N SER A 90 -2.17 6.77 1.27
CA SER A 90 -1.34 7.58 2.18
C SER A 90 -0.70 6.80 3.35
N GLY A 91 -0.89 5.47 3.40
CA GLY A 91 -0.31 4.61 4.43
C GLY A 91 -1.12 4.46 5.72
N LYS A 92 -2.37 4.95 5.82
CA LYS A 92 -3.21 4.81 7.04
C LYS A 92 -3.27 3.37 7.56
N THR A 93 -3.56 2.41 6.69
CA THR A 93 -3.66 0.99 7.06
C THR A 93 -2.32 0.41 7.49
N VAL A 94 -1.23 0.81 6.83
CA VAL A 94 0.13 0.39 7.20
C VAL A 94 0.50 0.93 8.58
N MET A 95 0.21 2.21 8.82
CA MET A 95 0.41 2.85 10.12
C MET A 95 -0.43 2.18 11.23
N ALA A 96 -1.68 1.83 10.94
CA ALA A 96 -2.53 1.12 11.89
C ALA A 96 -1.94 -0.25 12.25
N LYS A 97 -1.47 -1.03 11.26
CA LYS A 97 -0.80 -2.32 11.47
C LYS A 97 0.45 -2.17 12.34
N ALA A 98 1.33 -1.23 11.99
CA ALA A 98 2.53 -0.96 12.78
C ALA A 98 2.16 -0.61 14.24
N LEU A 99 1.17 0.26 14.45
CA LEU A 99 0.73 0.61 15.80
C LEU A 99 0.18 -0.60 16.58
N ILE A 100 -0.57 -1.48 15.93
CA ILE A 100 -1.10 -2.71 16.54
C ILE A 100 0.03 -3.67 16.93
N GLU A 101 1.02 -3.84 16.05
CA GLU A 101 2.20 -4.69 16.31
C GLU A 101 3.03 -4.15 17.49
N GLU A 102 3.25 -2.83 17.53
CA GLU A 102 3.93 -2.17 18.65
C GLU A 102 3.16 -2.29 19.96
N ALA A 103 1.83 -2.12 19.91
CA ALA A 103 0.97 -2.31 21.08
C ALA A 103 1.05 -3.75 21.59
N ALA A 104 1.02 -4.75 20.69
CA ALA A 104 1.15 -6.16 21.05
C ALA A 104 2.53 -6.46 21.70
N LEU A 105 3.62 -5.92 21.15
CA LEU A 105 4.96 -6.05 21.72
C LEU A 105 5.08 -5.39 23.10
N ALA A 106 4.35 -4.30 23.33
CA ALA A 106 4.22 -3.64 24.62
C ALA A 106 3.26 -4.36 25.60
N GLY A 107 2.65 -5.48 25.20
CA GLY A 107 1.70 -6.24 26.03
C GLY A 107 0.32 -5.60 26.14
N ILE A 108 -0.05 -4.73 25.20
CA ILE A 108 -1.33 -4.04 25.15
C ILE A 108 -2.23 -4.76 24.14
N PRO A 109 -3.35 -5.39 24.58
CA PRO A 109 -4.25 -6.07 23.67
C PRO A 109 -5.03 -5.06 22.81
N SER A 110 -5.35 -5.46 21.57
CA SER A 110 -6.11 -4.64 20.61
C SER A 110 -7.42 -5.33 20.24
N LEU A 111 -8.55 -4.61 20.39
CA LEU A 111 -9.83 -4.98 19.80
C LEU A 111 -10.06 -4.13 18.56
N ILE A 112 -10.21 -4.77 17.40
CA ILE A 112 -10.24 -4.10 16.10
C ILE A 112 -11.59 -4.35 15.45
N ILE A 113 -12.27 -3.27 15.05
CA ILE A 113 -13.45 -3.32 14.19
C ILE A 113 -12.98 -3.01 12.77
N ASP A 114 -12.94 -4.03 11.93
CA ASP A 114 -12.37 -3.94 10.57
C ASP A 114 -13.44 -4.22 9.51
N PRO A 115 -14.21 -3.20 9.10
CA PRO A 115 -15.25 -3.37 8.09
C PRO A 115 -14.70 -3.65 6.69
N GLN A 116 -13.44 -3.28 6.41
CA GLN A 116 -12.80 -3.49 5.11
C GLN A 116 -12.06 -4.84 5.03
N GLY A 117 -11.69 -5.42 6.18
CA GLY A 117 -10.97 -6.70 6.26
C GLY A 117 -9.46 -6.58 6.01
N ASP A 118 -8.93 -5.36 5.91
CA ASP A 118 -7.52 -5.12 5.61
C ASP A 118 -6.58 -5.43 6.78
N LEU A 119 -7.06 -5.27 8.01
CA LEU A 119 -6.32 -5.52 9.25
C LEU A 119 -6.38 -7.00 9.63
N ALA A 120 -7.40 -7.74 9.23
CA ALA A 120 -7.47 -9.20 9.37
C ALA A 120 -6.25 -9.93 8.77
N ARG A 121 -5.56 -9.30 7.81
CA ARG A 121 -4.30 -9.81 7.23
C ARG A 121 -3.17 -9.97 8.26
N LEU A 122 -3.25 -9.33 9.43
CA LEU A 122 -2.31 -9.57 10.53
C LEU A 122 -2.30 -11.04 10.99
N ALA A 123 -3.37 -11.81 10.70
CA ALA A 123 -3.43 -13.24 10.99
C ALA A 123 -2.64 -14.11 10.00
N LEU A 124 -2.15 -13.56 8.88
CA LEU A 124 -1.46 -14.34 7.83
C LEU A 124 -0.01 -14.71 8.19
N GLY A 125 0.47 -14.32 9.37
CA GLY A 125 1.85 -14.57 9.81
C GLY A 125 2.87 -13.68 9.09
N ILE A 126 4.15 -13.88 9.44
CA ILE A 126 5.28 -13.15 8.87
C ILE A 126 6.19 -14.16 8.19
N ASP A 127 6.49 -13.94 6.90
CA ASP A 127 7.52 -14.69 6.20
C ASP A 127 8.90 -14.18 6.64
N MET A 128 9.67 -15.04 7.31
CA MET A 128 10.97 -14.67 7.85
C MET A 128 12.03 -14.50 6.76
N VAL A 129 11.94 -15.23 5.65
CA VAL A 129 12.89 -15.13 4.54
C VAL A 129 12.70 -13.80 3.83
N GLU A 130 11.47 -13.47 3.46
CA GLU A 130 11.15 -12.18 2.83
C GLU A 130 11.50 -11.01 3.76
N LEU A 131 11.31 -11.17 5.07
CA LEU A 131 11.68 -10.17 6.06
C LEU A 131 13.21 -9.94 6.09
N GLU A 132 14.01 -11.01 6.08
CA GLU A 132 15.48 -10.93 6.05
C GLU A 132 15.97 -10.28 4.76
N GLU A 133 15.39 -10.61 3.61
CA GLU A 133 15.73 -10.02 2.30
C GLU A 133 15.46 -8.51 2.25
N LYS A 134 14.53 -8.01 3.07
CA LYS A 134 14.15 -6.59 3.16
C LYS A 134 14.77 -5.85 4.34
N ASP A 135 15.88 -6.36 4.88
CA ASP A 135 16.57 -5.79 6.05
C ASP A 135 15.69 -5.65 7.31
N GLY A 136 14.69 -6.54 7.44
CA GLY A 136 13.77 -6.54 8.57
C GLY A 136 14.36 -7.15 9.85
N ILE A 137 13.75 -6.83 11.00
CA ILE A 137 14.26 -7.26 12.31
C ILE A 137 13.64 -8.61 12.71
N VAL A 138 14.29 -9.71 12.31
CA VAL A 138 13.84 -11.09 12.56
C VAL A 138 13.58 -11.39 14.03
N ALA A 139 14.46 -10.93 14.93
CA ALA A 139 14.30 -11.13 16.36
C ALA A 139 12.99 -10.51 16.88
N ARG A 140 12.61 -9.34 16.35
CA ARG A 140 11.38 -8.63 16.72
C ARG A 140 10.15 -9.34 16.16
N ALA A 141 10.22 -9.83 14.92
CA ALA A 141 9.14 -10.62 14.32
C ALA A 141 8.89 -11.91 15.11
N LYS A 142 9.94 -12.63 15.50
CA LYS A 142 9.83 -13.82 16.37
C LYS A 142 9.17 -13.48 17.71
N GLN A 143 9.57 -12.38 18.34
CA GLN A 143 8.96 -11.91 19.58
C GLN A 143 7.47 -11.56 19.41
N LEU A 144 7.09 -10.93 18.29
CA LEU A 144 5.70 -10.62 17.99
C LEU A 144 4.86 -11.89 17.83
N LEU A 145 5.35 -12.85 17.03
CA LEU A 145 4.64 -14.11 16.79
C LEU A 145 4.51 -14.98 18.05
N ASP A 146 5.50 -14.94 18.95
CA ASP A 146 5.46 -15.67 20.23
C ASP A 146 4.47 -15.05 21.22
N ARG A 147 4.34 -13.71 21.23
CA ARG A 147 3.53 -12.97 22.23
C ARG A 147 2.11 -12.67 21.78
N CYS A 148 1.82 -12.78 20.49
CA CYS A 148 0.56 -12.33 19.91
C CYS A 148 -0.20 -13.50 19.28
N GLU A 149 -1.46 -13.66 19.70
CA GLU A 149 -2.43 -14.51 19.02
C GLU A 149 -3.47 -13.60 18.35
N VAL A 150 -3.70 -13.80 17.05
CA VAL A 150 -4.74 -13.07 16.32
C VAL A 150 -5.97 -13.95 16.20
N ARG A 151 -7.09 -13.48 16.77
CA ARG A 151 -8.40 -14.13 16.65
C ARG A 151 -9.32 -13.26 15.82
N ILE A 152 -9.96 -13.87 14.82
CA ILE A 152 -10.91 -13.20 13.94
C ILE A 152 -12.31 -13.70 14.24
N TRP A 153 -13.18 -12.77 14.62
CA TRP A 153 -14.60 -13.00 14.78
C TRP A 153 -15.35 -12.38 13.61
N THR A 154 -16.26 -13.15 13.02
CA THR A 154 -17.11 -12.70 11.90
C THR A 154 -18.57 -12.76 12.33
N PRO A 155 -19.09 -11.70 12.98
CA PRO A 155 -20.49 -11.66 13.40
C PRO A 155 -21.43 -12.01 12.24
N LEU A 156 -22.51 -12.72 12.56
CA LEU A 156 -23.54 -13.15 11.60
C LEU A 156 -23.08 -14.16 10.53
N ARG A 157 -21.86 -14.70 10.62
CA ARG A 157 -21.39 -15.78 9.74
C ARG A 157 -21.10 -17.02 10.57
N SER A 158 -21.56 -18.16 10.07
CA SER A 158 -21.32 -19.49 10.68
C SER A 158 -19.95 -20.08 10.32
N LYS A 159 -19.24 -19.47 9.37
CA LYS A 159 -17.86 -19.84 9.01
C LYS A 159 -16.90 -18.92 9.76
N GLY A 160 -16.22 -19.45 10.78
CA GLY A 160 -15.26 -18.73 11.63
C GLY A 160 -15.59 -18.89 13.12
N LEU A 161 -14.93 -18.10 13.97
CA LEU A 161 -15.30 -18.00 15.39
C LEU A 161 -16.59 -17.16 15.49
N PRO A 162 -17.73 -17.75 15.88
CA PRO A 162 -18.96 -16.99 16.00
C PRO A 162 -18.83 -16.03 17.18
N LEU A 163 -19.23 -14.77 16.96
CA LEU A 163 -19.45 -13.80 18.02
C LEU A 163 -20.93 -13.41 17.98
N CYS A 164 -21.68 -13.92 18.94
CA CYS A 164 -23.05 -13.49 19.16
C CYS A 164 -23.03 -12.27 20.07
N ILE A 165 -23.40 -11.10 19.53
CA ILE A 165 -23.68 -9.91 20.32
C ILE A 165 -25.21 -9.77 20.30
N ASP A 166 -25.90 -10.59 21.06
CA ASP A 166 -27.34 -10.42 21.28
C ASP A 166 -27.51 -9.55 22.55
N PRO A 167 -27.92 -8.27 22.42
CA PRO A 167 -28.10 -7.40 23.58
C PRO A 167 -29.29 -7.84 24.46
N PHE A 168 -30.05 -8.87 24.07
CA PHE A 168 -31.23 -9.38 24.77
C PHE A 168 -31.06 -10.81 25.32
N ARG A 169 -29.92 -11.46 25.08
CA ARG A 169 -29.59 -12.77 25.68
C ARG A 169 -28.26 -12.66 26.44
N ALA A 170 -28.36 -12.53 27.76
CA ALA A 170 -27.25 -12.61 28.70
C ALA A 170 -26.91 -14.07 29.05
#